data_AF-A0A4R4F9E2-F1
#
_entry.id   AF-A0A4R4F9E2-F1
#
_cell.length_a   1.000
_cell.length_b   1.000
_cell.length_c   1.000
_cell.angle_alpha   90.00
_cell.angle_beta   90.00
_cell.angle_gamma   90.00
#
_symmetry.space_group_name_H-M   'P 1'
#
loop_
_entity.id
_entity.type
_entity.pdbx_description
1 polymer ?
#
loop_
_entity_poly.entity_id
_entity_poly.type
_entity_poly.pdbx_seq_one_letter_code
_entity_poly.pdbx_strand_id
1 'polypeptide(L)'
;MAQLDKLAQIITRRKAKKLSELNSGILAIIGSGSFLIAGYWGLMLSTVVPDMVKATNEHGLPPLAIGIWLLLGGYSAIVWYFGCIASRCHSLLYERWFK
;
A
#
# COMPACT_ATOMS: atom_id res chain seq x y z
N MET A 1 -27.14 17.55 17.83
CA MET A 1 -25.81 17.15 18.35
C MET A 1 -25.75 15.67 18.76
N ALA A 2 -26.76 15.12 19.45
CA ALA A 2 -26.76 13.72 19.92
C ALA A 2 -26.61 12.63 18.82
N GLN A 3 -27.09 12.89 17.60
CA GLN A 3 -26.94 11.95 16.46
C GLN A 3 -25.51 11.98 15.90
N LEU A 4 -24.87 13.14 15.93
CA LEU A 4 -23.49 13.32 15.47
C LEU A 4 -22.51 12.61 16.42
N ASP A 5 -22.76 12.69 17.74
CA ASP A 5 -21.99 11.97 18.76
C ASP A 5 -22.16 10.45 18.67
N LYS A 6 -23.36 9.95 18.35
CA LYS A 6 -23.58 8.51 18.12
C LYS A 6 -22.81 8.01 16.89
N LEU A 7 -22.82 8.78 15.80
CA LEU A 7 -22.06 8.45 14.60
C LEU A 7 -20.55 8.52 14.86
N ALA A 8 -20.09 9.56 15.57
CA ALA A 8 -18.70 9.70 15.98
C ALA A 8 -18.28 8.53 16.88
N GLN A 9 -19.12 8.10 17.82
CA GLN A 9 -18.87 6.92 18.68
C GLN A 9 -18.87 5.60 17.91
N ILE A 10 -19.70 5.42 16.89
CA ILE A 10 -19.68 4.21 16.06
C ILE A 10 -18.40 4.15 15.20
N ILE A 11 -17.97 5.30 14.68
CA ILE A 11 -16.73 5.43 13.91
C ILE A 11 -15.50 5.22 14.81
N THR A 12 -15.49 5.78 16.02
CA THR A 12 -14.39 5.59 16.99
C THR A 12 -14.41 4.23 17.70
N ARG A 13 -15.57 3.58 17.88
CA ARG A 13 -15.66 2.20 18.41
C ARG A 13 -15.35 1.11 17.41
N ARG A 14 -15.33 1.40 16.10
CA ARG A 14 -14.51 0.61 15.17
C ARG A 14 -13.05 0.91 15.46
N LYS A 15 -12.56 0.45 16.63
CA LYS A 15 -11.14 0.10 16.76
C LYS A 15 -10.86 -0.77 15.55
N ALA A 16 -10.07 -0.25 14.61
CA ALA A 16 -9.60 -1.04 13.48
C ALA A 16 -9.05 -2.33 14.09
N LYS A 17 -9.76 -3.45 13.92
CA LYS A 17 -9.33 -4.73 14.48
C LYS A 17 -7.91 -4.92 13.98
N LYS A 18 -6.96 -5.09 14.92
CA LYS A 18 -5.57 -5.30 14.53
C LYS A 18 -5.57 -6.51 13.58
N LEU A 19 -4.74 -6.48 12.53
CA LEU A 19 -4.63 -7.59 11.59
C LEU A 19 -4.41 -8.94 12.29
N SER A 20 -3.79 -8.92 13.49
CA SER A 20 -3.60 -10.07 14.37
C SER A 20 -4.87 -10.70 14.94
N GLU A 21 -5.99 -9.97 15.01
CA GLU A 21 -7.26 -10.45 15.58
C GLU A 21 -8.23 -10.99 14.50
N LEU A 22 -7.88 -10.88 13.22
CA LEU A 22 -8.69 -11.41 12.12
C LEU A 22 -8.46 -12.92 11.92
N ASN A 23 -9.51 -13.63 11.47
CA ASN A 23 -9.40 -15.04 11.08
C ASN A 23 -8.45 -15.20 9.88
N SER A 24 -7.71 -16.31 9.82
CA SER A 24 -6.69 -16.58 8.80
C SER A 24 -7.22 -16.51 7.37
N GLY A 25 -8.47 -16.92 7.11
CA GLY A 25 -9.07 -16.79 5.78
C GLY A 25 -9.21 -15.33 5.31
N ILE A 26 -9.70 -14.43 6.19
CA ILE A 26 -9.85 -13.00 5.85
C ILE A 26 -8.46 -12.35 5.72
N LEU A 27 -7.52 -12.74 6.58
CA LEU A 27 -6.15 -12.25 6.54
C LEU A 27 -5.44 -12.64 5.23
N ALA A 28 -5.68 -13.86 4.73
CA ALA A 28 -5.18 -14.31 3.44
C ALA A 28 -5.75 -13.48 2.28
N ILE A 29 -7.05 -13.21 2.27
CA ILE A 29 -7.70 -12.38 1.23
C ILE A 29 -7.14 -10.95 1.24
N ILE A 30 -7.00 -10.34 2.42
CA ILE A 30 -6.43 -8.99 2.55
C ILE A 30 -4.96 -8.97 2.11
N GLY A 31 -4.18 -9.96 2.55
CA GLY A 31 -2.77 -10.09 2.20
C GLY A 31 -2.58 -10.28 0.69
N SER A 32 -3.35 -11.19 0.07
CA SER A 32 -3.28 -11.43 -1.37
C SER A 32 -3.76 -10.23 -2.18
N GLY A 33 -4.85 -9.58 -1.78
CA GLY A 33 -5.34 -8.37 -2.45
C GLY A 33 -4.33 -7.22 -2.38
N SER A 34 -3.72 -7.01 -1.21
CA SER A 34 -2.66 -6.00 -1.04
C SER A 34 -1.43 -6.35 -1.86
N PHE A 35 -1.04 -7.63 -1.90
CA PHE A 35 0.08 -8.10 -2.73
C PHE A 35 -0.17 -7.86 -4.21
N LEU A 36 -1.38 -8.12 -4.72
CA LEU A 36 -1.72 -7.86 -6.12
C LEU A 36 -1.66 -6.37 -6.47
N ILE A 37 -2.17 -5.50 -5.60
CA ILE A 37 -2.11 -4.04 -5.80
C ILE A 37 -0.65 -3.58 -5.82
N ALA A 38 0.14 -3.97 -4.81
CA ALA A 38 1.56 -3.61 -4.74
C ALA A 38 2.34 -4.18 -5.92
N GLY A 39 2.05 -5.42 -6.32
CA GLY A 39 2.67 -6.09 -7.45
C GLY A 39 2.37 -5.40 -8.78
N TYR A 40 1.12 -5.06 -9.05
CA TYR A 40 0.73 -4.35 -10.27
C TYR A 40 1.46 -3.00 -10.39
N TRP A 41 1.39 -2.17 -9.35
CA TRP A 41 2.06 -0.87 -9.36
C TRP A 41 3.58 -1.00 -9.35
N GLY A 42 4.14 -2.01 -8.68
CA GLY A 42 5.57 -2.31 -8.71
C GLY A 42 6.06 -2.68 -10.12
N LEU A 43 5.28 -3.49 -10.86
CA LEU A 43 5.58 -3.83 -12.25
C LEU A 43 5.41 -2.62 -13.19
N MET A 44 4.42 -1.77 -12.96
CA MET A 44 4.28 -0.53 -13.70
C MET A 44 5.46 0.42 -13.46
N LEU A 45 5.93 0.55 -12.21
CA LEU A 45 7.10 1.35 -11.89
C LEU A 45 8.38 0.75 -12.49
N SER A 46 8.52 -0.57 -12.55
CA SER A 46 9.71 -1.20 -13.12
C SER A 46 9.85 -0.99 -14.62
N THR A 47 8.76 -0.67 -15.33
CA THR A 47 8.81 -0.30 -16.76
C THR A 47 9.04 1.20 -16.95
N VAL A 48 8.42 2.07 -16.14
CA VAL A 48 8.44 3.52 -16.35
C VAL A 48 9.65 4.21 -15.72
N VAL A 49 10.05 3.81 -14.51
CA VAL A 49 11.13 4.46 -13.76
C VAL A 49 12.47 4.41 -14.50
N PRO A 50 12.90 3.29 -15.12
CA PRO A 50 14.18 3.24 -15.84
C PRO A 50 14.27 4.27 -16.97
N ASP A 51 13.20 4.45 -17.74
CA ASP A 51 13.19 5.41 -18.84
C ASP A 51 13.15 6.86 -18.33
N MET A 52 12.45 7.12 -17.23
CA MET A 52 12.51 8.42 -16.56
C MET A 52 13.90 8.76 -16.01
N VAL A 53 14.61 7.77 -15.46
CA VAL A 53 16.01 7.93 -15.01
C VAL A 53 16.90 8.29 -16.19
N LYS A 54 16.79 7.57 -17.31
CA LYS A 54 17.56 7.87 -18.52
C LYS A 54 17.28 9.29 -19.03
N ALA A 55 16.02 9.65 -19.21
CA ALA A 55 15.64 10.98 -19.68
C ALA A 55 16.12 12.10 -18.74
N THR A 56 16.06 11.87 -17.43
CA THR A 56 16.56 12.81 -16.42
C THR A 56 18.08 12.97 -16.47
N ASN A 57 18.81 11.87 -16.72
CA ASN A 57 20.26 11.91 -16.83
C ASN A 57 20.72 12.61 -18.12
N GLU A 58 19.97 12.46 -19.22
CA GLU A 58 20.31 13.07 -20.52
C GLU A 58 19.95 14.55 -20.60
N HIS A 59 18.78 14.94 -20.09
CA HIS A 59 18.22 16.28 -20.27
C HIS A 59 18.20 17.12 -18.98
N GLY A 60 18.69 16.57 -17.87
CA GLY A 60 18.56 17.18 -16.56
C GLY A 60 17.14 17.09 -16.01
N LEU A 61 16.82 17.96 -15.05
CA LEU A 61 15.56 17.94 -14.29
C LEU A 61 14.74 19.20 -14.58
N PRO A 62 14.05 19.29 -15.74
CA PRO A 62 13.19 20.43 -16.02
C PRO A 62 12.00 20.47 -15.03
N PRO A 63 11.37 21.64 -14.82
CA PRO A 63 10.28 21.78 -13.84
C PRO A 63 9.13 20.78 -14.03
N LEU A 64 8.81 20.42 -15.26
CA LEU A 64 7.79 19.42 -15.59
C LEU A 64 8.20 18.00 -15.13
N ALA A 65 9.48 17.65 -15.24
CA ALA A 65 9.99 16.36 -14.78
C ALA A 65 9.88 16.21 -13.26
N ILE A 66 10.02 17.30 -12.49
CA ILE A 66 9.80 17.28 -11.03
C ILE A 66 8.38 16.81 -10.71
N GLY A 67 7.37 17.30 -11.43
CA GLY A 67 5.99 16.88 -11.26
C GLY A 67 5.77 15.39 -11.54
N ILE A 68 6.42 14.86 -12.59
CA ILE A 68 6.35 13.42 -12.92
C ILE A 68 7.05 12.58 -11.86
N TRP A 69 8.23 13.00 -11.38
CA TRP A 69 8.95 12.34 -10.29
C TRP A 69 8.15 12.31 -8.99
N LEU A 70 7.44 13.40 -8.65
CA LEU A 70 6.53 13.43 -7.51
C LEU A 70 5.35 12.45 -7.68
N LEU A 71 4.77 12.38 -8.88
CA LEU A 71 3.73 11.39 -9.19
C LEU A 71 4.24 9.96 -9.02
N LEU A 72 5.42 9.64 -9.57
CA LEU A 72 6.06 8.33 -9.43
C LEU A 72 6.38 8.02 -7.96
N GLY A 73 6.83 9.02 -7.20
CA GLY A 73 7.03 8.92 -5.76
C GLY A 73 5.73 8.57 -5.02
N GLY A 74 4.61 9.17 -5.42
CA GLY A 74 3.29 8.83 -4.90
C GLY A 74 2.90 7.37 -5.18
N TYR A 75 3.08 6.89 -6.40
CA TYR A 75 2.84 5.48 -6.74
C TYR A 75 3.77 4.53 -5.98
N SER A 76 5.04 4.90 -5.80
CA SER A 76 6.00 4.14 -4.99
C SER A 76 5.54 4.04 -3.54
N ALA A 77 5.00 5.12 -2.96
CA ALA A 77 4.43 5.09 -1.61
C ALA A 77 3.21 4.15 -1.51
N ILE A 78 2.38 4.06 -2.56
CA ILE A 78 1.27 3.09 -2.64
C ILE A 78 1.82 1.66 -2.62
N VAL A 79 2.79 1.36 -3.47
CA VAL A 79 3.45 0.04 -3.51
C VAL A 79 4.02 -0.31 -2.14
N TRP A 80 4.70 0.64 -1.51
CA TRP A 80 5.28 0.45 -0.18
C TRP A 80 4.21 0.14 0.87
N TYR A 81 3.16 0.94 0.93
CA TYR A 81 2.09 0.79 1.92
C TYR A 81 1.40 -0.58 1.81
N PHE A 82 0.96 -0.95 0.60
CA PHE A 82 0.32 -2.25 0.38
C PHE A 82 1.31 -3.42 0.52
N GLY A 83 2.57 -3.22 0.17
CA GLY A 83 3.65 -4.20 0.40
C GLY A 83 3.86 -4.48 1.89
N CYS A 84 3.85 -3.45 2.74
CA CYS A 84 3.92 -3.62 4.19
C CYS A 84 2.71 -4.40 4.74
N ILE A 85 1.50 -4.11 4.24
CA ILE A 85 0.29 -4.84 4.64
C ILE A 85 0.41 -6.32 4.23
N ALA A 86 0.79 -6.59 2.99
CA ALA A 86 0.98 -7.95 2.48
C ALA A 86 2.02 -8.72 3.29
N SER A 87 3.18 -8.09 3.56
CA SER A 87 4.25 -8.65 4.39
C SER A 87 3.77 -8.98 5.80
N ARG A 88 3.03 -8.07 6.44
CA ARG A 88 2.49 -8.32 7.79
C ARG A 88 1.47 -9.46 7.81
N CYS A 89 0.59 -9.53 6.81
CA CYS A 89 -0.37 -10.63 6.67
C CYS A 89 0.36 -11.96 6.47
N HIS A 90 1.39 -11.97 5.63
CA HIS A 90 2.22 -13.15 5.40
C HIS A 90 2.88 -13.63 6.69
N SER A 91 3.52 -12.76 7.49
CA SER A 91 4.14 -13.17 8.76
C SER A 91 3.14 -13.80 9.72
N LEU A 92 1.96 -13.20 9.86
CA LEU A 92 0.90 -13.70 10.75
C LEU A 92 0.30 -15.03 10.27
N LEU A 93 0.13 -15.22 8.96
CA LEU A 93 -0.31 -16.50 8.38
C LEU A 93 0.77 -17.57 8.57
N TYR A 94 2.03 -17.21 8.35
CA TYR A 94 3.15 -18.11 8.53
C TYR A 94 3.22 -18.63 9.96
N GLU A 95 3.12 -17.73 10.94
CA GLU A 95 3.08 -18.07 12.37
C GLU A 95 1.90 -18.96 12.78
N ARG A 96 0.76 -18.88 12.08
CA ARG A 96 -0.44 -19.65 12.44
C ARG A 96 -0.52 -21.02 11.80
N TRP A 97 0.06 -21.18 10.61
CA TRP A 97 -0.11 -22.37 9.79
C TRP A 97 1.13 -23.25 9.73
N PHE A 98 2.32 -22.67 9.91
CA PHE A 98 3.59 -23.38 9.69
C PHE A 98 4.52 -23.40 10.90
N LYS A 99 4.20 -22.63 11.95
CA LYS A 99 4.94 -22.60 13.22
C LYS A 99 4.04 -23.03 14.36
#